data_AF-A0AAC9UJU6-F1
#
_entry.id   AF-A0AAC9UJU6-F1
#
_cell.length_a   1.000
_cell.length_b   1.000
_cell.length_c   1.000
_cell.angle_alpha   90.00
_cell.angle_beta   90.00
_cell.angle_gamma   90.00
#
_symmetry.space_group_name_H-M   'P 1'
#
loop_
_entity.id
_entity.type
_entity.pdbx_description
1 polymer ?
#
loop_
_entity_poly.entity_id
_entity_poly.type
_entity_poly.pdbx_seq_one_letter_code
_entity_poly.pdbx_strand_id
1 'polypeptide(L)' 'MQSKQAVSKQFPNKTVVTPILNTSTFYPIKGDESYHQDYYKNNPIRYNTYRWRCGRDNRLEEIWGDKASH' A
#
# COMPACT_ATOMS: atom_id res chain seq x y z
N MET A 1 9.37 -15.80 -5.31
CA MET A 1 8.30 -16.31 -6.21
C MET A 1 7.17 -17.01 -5.46
N GLN A 2 7.45 -17.83 -4.44
CA GLN A 2 6.44 -18.55 -3.65
C GLN A 2 5.38 -17.63 -3.02
N SER A 3 5.75 -16.45 -2.52
CA SER A 3 4.80 -15.47 -1.98
C SER A 3 3.80 -14.96 -3.02
N LYS A 4 4.26 -14.57 -4.21
CA LYS A 4 3.37 -14.15 -5.31
C LYS A 4 2.40 -15.27 -5.70
N GLN A 5 2.89 -16.51 -5.80
CA GLN A 5 2.04 -17.67 -6.08
C GLN A 5 1.02 -17.94 -4.97
N ALA A 6 1.40 -17.78 -3.70
CA ALA A 6 0.47 -17.91 -2.58
C ALA A 6 -0.66 -16.87 -2.65
N VAL A 7 -0.33 -15.61 -2.97
CA VAL A 7 -1.34 -14.56 -3.20
C VAL A 7 -2.23 -14.90 -4.39
N SER A 8 -1.67 -15.38 -5.51
CA SER A 8 -2.48 -15.81 -6.66
C SER A 8 -3.47 -16.93 -6.29
N LYS A 9 -3.06 -17.90 -5.47
CA LYS A 9 -3.95 -18.97 -4.98
C LYS A 9 -5.06 -18.44 -4.07
N GLN A 10 -4.82 -17.37 -3.33
CA GLN A 10 -5.82 -16.73 -2.47
C GLN A 10 -6.89 -15.98 -3.28
N PHE A 11 -6.58 -15.58 -4.51
CA PHE A 11 -7.49 -14.86 -5.41
C PHE A 11 -7.65 -15.58 -6.76
N PRO A 12 -8.25 -16.79 -6.80
CA PRO A 12 -8.29 -17.62 -8.01
C PRO A 12 -9.02 -16.96 -9.20
N ASN A 13 -9.94 -16.03 -8.91
CA ASN A 13 -10.72 -15.30 -9.92
C ASN A 13 -10.11 -13.92 -10.26
N LYS A 14 -8.88 -13.63 -9.83
CA LYS A 14 -8.21 -12.35 -10.10
C LYS A 14 -6.76 -12.58 -10.54
N THR A 15 -6.28 -11.70 -11.41
CA THR A 15 -4.88 -11.72 -11.85
C THR A 15 -4.01 -10.87 -10.95
N VAL A 16 -2.94 -11.43 -10.39
CA VAL A 16 -1.93 -10.68 -9.62
C VAL A 16 -0.97 -9.98 -10.58
N VAL A 17 -1.15 -8.67 -10.76
CA VAL A 17 -0.44 -7.86 -11.76
C VAL A 17 0.93 -7.32 -11.31
N THR A 18 1.27 -7.43 -10.02
CA THR A 18 2.52 -6.88 -9.48
C THR A 18 3.76 -7.51 -10.14
N PRO A 19 4.63 -6.73 -10.81
CA PRO A 19 5.86 -7.25 -11.41
C PRO A 19 6.89 -7.62 -10.34
N ILE A 20 7.77 -8.56 -10.67
CA ILE A 20 8.97 -8.87 -9.87
C ILE A 20 10.14 -8.46 -10.75
N LEU A 21 10.83 -7.39 -10.36
CA LEU A 21 11.94 -6.80 -11.12
C LEU A 21 13.25 -7.03 -10.35
N ASN A 22 14.37 -6.96 -11.08
CA ASN A 22 15.67 -6.87 -10.45
C ASN A 22 15.79 -5.53 -9.72
N THR A 23 16.55 -5.51 -8.62
CA THR A 23 16.82 -4.26 -7.92
C THR A 23 17.55 -3.28 -8.84
N SER A 24 17.23 -2.01 -8.71
CA SER A 24 17.91 -0.90 -9.36
C SER A 24 18.42 0.08 -8.30
N THR A 25 19.21 1.06 -8.72
CA THR A 25 19.64 2.15 -7.84
C THR A 25 18.43 2.89 -7.28
N PHE A 26 18.35 2.97 -5.95
CA PHE A 26 17.35 3.77 -5.26
C PHE A 26 17.91 5.16 -4.94
N TYR A 27 17.19 6.20 -5.34
CA TYR A 27 17.53 7.59 -5.02
C TYR A 27 16.61 8.08 -3.90
N PRO A 28 17.10 8.17 -2.66
CA PRO A 28 16.28 8.63 -1.54
C PRO A 28 15.88 10.10 -1.73
N ILE A 29 14.62 10.40 -1.42
CA ILE A 29 14.11 11.77 -1.35
C ILE A 29 14.87 12.54 -0.27
N LYS A 30 15.47 13.68 -0.63
CA LYS A 30 16.38 14.51 0.20
C LYS A 30 16.17 16.00 -0.09
N GLY A 31 16.81 16.86 0.70
CA GLY A 31 16.76 18.32 0.50
C GLY A 31 15.35 18.87 0.64
N ASP A 32 14.93 19.68 -0.33
CA ASP A 32 13.63 20.36 -0.33
C ASP A 32 12.44 19.40 -0.43
N GLU A 33 12.67 18.13 -0.80
CA GLU A 33 11.64 17.10 -0.86
C GLU A 33 11.57 16.22 0.41
N SER A 34 12.46 16.44 1.38
CA SER A 34 12.57 15.62 2.60
C SER A 34 11.27 15.53 3.42
N TYR A 35 10.36 16.51 3.27
CA TYR A 35 9.04 16.51 3.91
C TYR A 35 8.14 15.32 3.49
N HIS A 36 8.45 14.63 2.40
CA HIS A 36 7.76 13.39 2.03
C HIS A 36 8.08 12.23 2.99
N GLN A 37 9.24 12.25 3.64
CA GLN A 37 9.61 11.26 4.63
C GLN A 37 8.72 11.42 5.87
N ASP A 38 8.20 10.30 6.37
CA ASP A 38 7.31 10.25 7.53
C ASP A 38 6.08 11.20 7.44
N TYR A 39 5.60 11.51 6.22
CA TYR A 39 4.52 12.47 6.01
C TYR A 39 3.27 12.17 6.85
N TYR A 40 2.89 10.89 6.99
CA TYR A 40 1.73 10.49 7.79
C TYR A 40 1.89 10.79 9.28
N LYS A 41 3.13 10.81 9.80
CA LYS A 41 3.45 11.15 11.19
C LYS A 41 3.55 12.67 11.38
N ASN A 42 4.19 13.36 10.44
CA ASN A 42 4.49 14.79 10.54
C ASN A 42 3.31 15.68 10.15
N ASN A 43 2.38 15.17 9.34
CA ASN A 43 1.17 15.87 8.90
C ASN A 43 -0.10 15.04 9.18
N PRO A 44 -0.33 14.60 10.43
CA PRO A 44 -1.33 13.59 10.75
C PRO A 44 -2.75 14.06 10.44
N ILE A 45 -3.07 15.34 10.66
CA ILE A 45 -4.40 15.90 10.38
C ILE A 45 -4.72 15.79 8.88
N ARG A 46 -3.80 16.24 8.02
CA ARG A 46 -3.98 16.20 6.56
C ARG A 46 -4.03 14.76 6.06
N TYR A 47 -3.11 13.92 6.54
CA TYR A 47 -3.07 12.51 6.17
C TYR A 47 -4.35 11.77 6.57
N ASN A 48 -4.81 11.92 7.82
CA ASN A 48 -6.00 11.25 8.33
C ASN A 48 -7.27 11.72 7.62
N THR A 49 -7.37 13.02 7.32
CA THR A 49 -8.51 13.56 6.55
C THR A 49 -8.61 12.93 5.16
N TYR A 50 -7.48 12.83 4.45
CA TYR A 50 -7.42 12.13 3.17
C TYR A 50 -7.76 10.64 3.33
N ARG A 51 -7.13 9.97 4.30
CA ARG A 51 -7.25 8.52 4.52
C ARG A 51 -8.68 8.09 4.85
N TRP A 52 -9.40 8.88 5.65
CA TRP A 52 -10.79 8.63 6.01
C TRP A 52 -11.72 8.74 4.79
N ARG A 53 -11.41 9.61 3.84
CA ARG A 53 -12.25 9.87 2.66
C ARG A 53 -11.86 9.09 1.40
N CYS A 54 -10.70 8.45 1.37
CA CYS A 54 -10.20 7.81 0.15
C CYS A 54 -10.85 6.45 -0.16
N GLY A 55 -11.75 5.95 0.69
CA GLY A 55 -12.47 4.69 0.49
C GLY A 55 -11.62 3.43 0.70
N ARG A 56 -10.38 3.58 1.16
CA ARG A 56 -9.45 2.44 1.32
C ARG A 56 -9.92 1.45 2.39
N ASP A 57 -10.54 1.91 3.48
CA ASP A 57 -11.07 0.99 4.53
C ASP A 57 -12.17 0.11 3.98
N ASN A 58 -13.20 0.73 3.39
CA ASN A 58 -14.30 0.01 2.73
C ASN A 58 -13.76 -1.01 1.72
N ARG A 59 -12.77 -0.63 0.90
CA ARG A 59 -12.18 -1.55 -0.08
C ARG A 59 -11.43 -2.71 0.56
N LEU A 60 -10.78 -2.49 1.70
CA LEU A 60 -10.09 -3.56 2.42
C LEU A 60 -11.10 -4.53 3.03
N GLU A 61 -12.18 -4.03 3.62
CA GLU A 61 -13.29 -4.86 4.12
C GLU A 61 -13.93 -5.69 3.00
N GLU A 62 -14.19 -5.10 1.82
CA GLU A 62 -14.71 -5.84 0.66
C GLU A 62 -13.82 -7.01 0.22
N ILE A 63 -12.50 -6.86 0.33
CA ILE A 63 -11.52 -7.87 -0.12
C ILE A 63 -11.27 -8.93 0.96
N TRP A 64 -11.18 -8.50 2.22
CA TRP A 64 -10.65 -9.32 3.31
C TRP A 64 -11.71 -9.74 4.34
N GLY A 65 -12.88 -9.08 4.36
CA GLY A 65 -13.92 -9.26 5.37
C GLY A 65 -13.34 -9.09 6.78
N ASP A 66 -13.63 -10.06 7.65
CA ASP A 66 -13.16 -10.08 9.05
C ASP A 66 -11.62 -10.10 9.20
N LYS A 67 -10.87 -10.38 8.13
CA LYS A 67 -9.40 -10.31 8.14
C LYS A 67 -8.87 -8.90 7.87
N ALA A 68 -9.73 -7.94 7.56
CA ALA A 68 -9.32 -6.55 7.41
C ALA A 68 -8.90 -6.00 8.78
N SER A 69 -7.58 -5.78 8.97
CA SER A 69 -7.05 -5.11 10.15
C SER A 69 -6.91 -3.60 9.92
N HIS A 70 -7.11 -2.81 10.99
CA HIS A 70 -6.72 -1.40 11.05
C HIS A 70 -5.37 -1.22 11.74
#